data_AF-A0AAJ2TLX7-F1
#
_entry.id   AF-A0AAJ2TLX7-F1
#
_cell.length_a   1.000
_cell.length_b   1.000
_cell.length_c   1.000
_cell.angle_alpha   90.00
_cell.angle_beta   90.00
_cell.angle_gamma   90.00
#
_symmetry.space_group_name_H-M   'P 1'
#
loop_
_entity.id
_entity.type
_entity.pdbx_description
1 polymer ?
#
loop_
_entity_poly.entity_id
_entity_poly.type
_entity_poly.pdbx_seq_one_letter_code
_entity_poly.pdbx_strand_id
1 'polypeptide(L)' 'MNYFTKFCSREARKEIDYVNKTLVQWLKRKYKTVKKSKRKAWRMLVHLANSKTKLFYHWEEGIKPTIG' A
#
# COMPACT_ATOMS: atom_id res chain seq x y z
N MET A 1 -21.02 4.46 0.46
CA MET A 1 -20.18 5.66 0.29
C MET A 1 -18.73 5.26 0.47
N ASN A 2 -17.97 5.13 -0.62
CA ASN A 2 -16.57 4.71 -0.57
C ASN A 2 -15.68 5.95 -0.31
N TYR A 3 -14.70 5.83 0.59
CA TYR A 3 -13.79 6.91 0.98
C TYR A 3 -13.07 7.55 -0.24
N PHE A 4 -12.91 6.79 -1.32
CA PHE A 4 -12.14 7.17 -2.50
C PHE A 4 -12.97 7.65 -3.71
N THR A 5 -14.29 7.46 -3.74
CA THR A 5 -15.10 7.73 -4.94
C THR A 5 -15.43 9.22 -5.18
N LYS A 6 -15.07 10.11 -4.25
CA LYS A 6 -15.46 11.53 -4.29
C LYS A 6 -14.39 12.47 -4.85
N PHE A 7 -13.14 12.03 -4.96
CA PHE A 7 -12.01 12.91 -5.30
C PHE A 7 -11.48 12.64 -6.70
N CYS A 8 -11.19 13.70 -7.43
CA CYS A 8 -10.60 13.68 -8.78
C CYS A 8 -9.39 12.72 -8.81
N SER A 9 -9.29 11.91 -9.87
CA SER A 9 -8.46 10.69 -9.94
C SER A 9 -6.98 10.87 -9.55
N ARG A 10 -6.46 12.10 -9.62
CA ARG A 10 -5.08 12.44 -9.27
C ARG A 10 -4.85 12.69 -7.78
N GLU A 11 -5.80 13.34 -7.10
CA GLU A 11 -5.72 13.59 -5.65
C GLU A 11 -6.01 12.32 -4.87
N ALA A 12 -7.04 11.56 -5.29
CA ALA A 12 -7.33 10.24 -4.75
C ALA A 12 -6.10 9.31 -4.84
N ARG A 13 -5.33 9.37 -5.94
CA ARG A 13 -4.11 8.59 -6.09
C ARG A 13 -2.99 9.03 -5.14
N LYS A 14 -2.88 10.32 -4.80
CA LYS A 14 -1.92 10.80 -3.79
C LYS A 14 -2.25 10.26 -2.40
N GLU A 15 -3.52 10.24 -2.04
CA GLU A 15 -3.98 9.69 -0.75
C GLU A 15 -3.67 8.18 -0.65
N ILE A 16 -3.96 7.42 -1.70
CA ILE A 16 -3.64 5.97 -1.74
C ILE A 16 -2.12 5.75 -1.67
N ASP A 17 -1.34 6.57 -2.37
CA ASP A 17 0.13 6.49 -2.31
C ASP A 17 0.67 6.84 -0.91
N TYR A 18 0.06 7.81 -0.22
CA TYR A 18 0.38 8.12 1.18
C TYR A 18 0.10 6.94 2.11
N VAL A 19 -1.05 6.28 1.95
CA VAL A 19 -1.38 5.04 2.69
C VAL A 19 -0.33 3.96 2.42
N ASN A 20 0.01 3.70 1.15
CA ASN A 20 1.02 2.71 0.79
C ASN A 20 2.40 3.03 1.39
N LYS A 21 2.84 4.30 1.36
CA LYS A 21 4.09 4.73 2.00
C LYS A 21 4.08 4.52 3.52
N THR A 22 2.96 4.83 4.16
CA THR A 22 2.77 4.62 5.60
C THR A 22 2.86 3.14 5.95
N LEU A 23 2.23 2.26 5.16
CA LEU A 23 2.32 0.81 5.31
C LEU A 23 3.76 0.29 5.13
N VAL A 24 4.50 0.80 4.14
CA VAL A 24 5.92 0.46 3.97
C VAL A 24 6.74 0.85 5.19
N GLN A 25 6.49 2.03 5.75
CA GLN A 25 7.20 2.51 6.94
C GLN A 25 6.84 1.69 8.18
N TRP A 26 5.57 1.29 8.32
CA TRP A 26 5.11 0.36 9.34
C TRP A 26 5.76 -1.03 9.19
N LEU A 27 5.83 -1.58 7.98
CA LEU A 27 6.50 -2.86 7.70
C LEU A 27 7.98 -2.82 8.10
N LYS A 28 8.67 -1.71 7.81
CA LYS A 28 10.06 -1.50 8.23
C LYS A 28 10.24 -1.44 9.75
N ARG A 29 9.25 -0.91 10.48
CA ARG A 29 9.26 -0.85 11.95
C ARG A 29 8.95 -2.23 12.55
N LYS A 30 8.00 -2.95 11.98
CA LYS A 30 7.55 -4.26 12.46
C LYS A 30 8.55 -5.38 12.17
N TYR A 31 9.15 -5.40 10.97
CA TYR A 31 9.98 -6.50 10.51
C TYR A 31 11.44 -6.06 10.33
N LYS A 32 12.34 -6.59 11.18
CA LYS A 32 13.78 -6.29 11.15
C LYS A 32 14.44 -6.64 9.81
N THR A 33 13.92 -7.65 9.10
CA THR A 33 14.41 -8.14 7.80
C THR A 33 14.30 -7.11 6.66
N VAL A 34 13.28 -6.25 6.69
CA VAL A 34 13.03 -5.21 5.68
C VAL A 34 13.39 -3.80 6.17
N LYS A 35 13.77 -3.63 7.44
CA LYS A 35 14.12 -2.33 8.06
C LYS A 35 15.14 -1.52 7.25
N LYS A 36 16.19 -2.17 6.72
CA LYS A 36 17.27 -1.51 5.98
C LYS A 36 16.97 -1.26 4.51
N SER A 37 15.94 -1.88 3.93
CA SER A 37 15.67 -1.81 2.49
C SER A 37 14.22 -1.43 2.20
N LYS A 38 14.03 -0.20 1.70
CA LYS A 38 12.73 0.29 1.22
C LYS A 38 12.15 -0.63 0.13
N ARG A 39 13.01 -1.10 -0.79
CA ARG A 39 12.61 -2.02 -1.88
C ARG A 39 12.12 -3.37 -1.35
N LYS A 40 12.77 -3.95 -0.33
CA LYS A 40 12.30 -5.20 0.29
C LYS A 40 10.96 -4.99 1.00
N ALA A 41 10.78 -3.87 1.67
CA ALA A 41 9.50 -3.53 2.31
C ALA A 41 8.36 -3.36 1.29
N TRP A 42 8.62 -2.73 0.14
CA TRP A 42 7.66 -2.66 -0.97
C TRP A 42 7.31 -4.03 -1.53
N ARG A 43 8.30 -4.89 -1.80
CA ARG A 43 8.04 -6.27 -2.27
C ARG A 43 7.21 -7.06 -1.27
N MET A 44 7.48 -6.91 0.02
CA MET A 44 6.70 -7.54 1.07
C MET A 44 5.26 -7.01 1.10
N LEU A 45 5.08 -5.70 0.91
CA LEU A 45 3.74 -5.09 0.81
C LEU A 45 2.97 -5.62 -0.40
N VAL A 46 3.61 -5.73 -1.57
CA VAL A 46 3.02 -6.33 -2.79
C VAL A 46 2.59 -7.76 -2.54
N HIS A 47 3.43 -8.56 -1.90
CA HIS A 47 3.11 -9.94 -1.55
C HIS A 47 1.90 -10.03 -0.60
N LEU A 48 1.84 -9.16 0.41
CA LEU A 48 0.70 -9.06 1.31
C LEU A 48 -0.58 -8.63 0.59
N ALA A 49 -0.49 -7.66 -0.32
CA ALA A 49 -1.62 -7.19 -1.11
C ALA A 49 -2.17 -8.28 -2.05
N ASN A 50 -1.30 -9.15 -2.57
CA ASN A 50 -1.73 -10.29 -3.40
C ASN A 50 -2.29 -11.46 -2.56
N SER A 51 -1.70 -11.74 -1.40
CA SER A 51 -2.15 -12.83 -0.52
C SER A 51 -3.45 -12.48 0.22
N LYS A 52 -3.61 -11.21 0.62
CA LYS A 52 -4.76 -10.75 1.42
C LYS A 52 -5.37 -9.50 0.80
N THR A 53 -5.97 -9.66 -0.37
CA THR A 53 -6.63 -8.56 -1.11
C THR A 53 -7.77 -7.90 -0.32
N LYS A 54 -8.44 -8.63 0.59
CA LYS A 54 -9.57 -8.12 1.40
C LYS A 54 -9.17 -7.25 2.61
N LEU A 55 -7.88 -7.03 2.84
CA LEU A 55 -7.41 -6.25 4.00
C LEU A 55 -7.61 -4.74 3.82
N PHE A 56 -7.61 -4.27 2.58
CA PHE A 56 -7.90 -2.89 2.24
C PHE A 56 -8.81 -2.83 1.02
N TYR A 57 -9.80 -1.95 1.07
CA TYR A 57 -10.78 -1.78 0.00
C TYR A 57 -10.12 -1.48 -1.35
N HIS A 58 -9.10 -0.62 -1.38
CA HIS A 58 -8.38 -0.29 -2.61
C HIS A 58 -7.59 -1.48 -3.19
N TRP A 59 -7.20 -2.47 -2.39
CA TRP A 59 -6.56 -3.70 -2.91
C TRP A 59 -7.57 -4.64 -3.56
N GLU A 60 -8.81 -4.66 -3.05
CA GLU A 60 -9.93 -5.37 -3.65
C GLU A 60 -10.38 -4.73 -4.96
N GLU A 61 -10.40 -3.40 -5.03
CA GLU A 61 -10.64 -2.63 -6.26
C GLU A 61 -9.52 -2.76 -7.31
N GLY A 62 -8.44 -3.49 -7.02
CA GLY A 62 -7.33 -3.71 -7.94
C GLY A 62 -6.25 -2.61 -7.93
N ILE A 63 -6.40 -1.60 -7.08
CA ILE A 63 -5.38 -0.55 -6.86
C ILE A 63 -4.32 -1.11 -5.91
N LYS A 64 -3.45 -1.95 -6.45
CA LYS A 64 -2.38 -2.59 -5.69
C LYS A 64 -1.13 -1.72 -5.63
N PRO A 65 -0.36 -1.78 -4.53
CA PRO A 65 0.93 -1.12 -4.46
C PRO A 65 1.86 -1.71 -5.54
N THR A 66 2.35 -0.87 -6.45
CA THR A 66 3.40 -1.25 -7.41
C THR A 66 4.77 -1.02 -6.79
N ILE A 67 5.76 -1.83 -7.15
CA ILE A 67 7.14 -1.66 -6.68
C ILE A 67 7.63 -0.28 -7.15
N GLY A 68 7.82 0.66 -6.21
CA GLY A 68 8.45 1.95 -6.45
C GLY A 68 9.97 1.93 -6.35
#